data_AF-A0A2W1KJA9-F1
#
_entry.id   AF-A0A2W1KJA9-F1
#
_cell.length_a   1.000
_cell.length_b   1.000
_cell.length_c   1.000
_cell.angle_alpha   90.00
_cell.angle_beta   90.00
_cell.angle_gamma   90.00
#
_symmetry.space_group_name_H-M   'P 1'
#
loop_
_entity.id
_entity.type
_entity.pdbx_description
1 polymer ?
#
loop_
_entity_poly.entity_id
_entity_poly.type
_entity_poly.pdbx_seq_one_letter_code
_entity_poly.pdbx_strand_id
1 'polypeptide(L)'
;MPILIAFTETDEACPFVILNGDNAIAEVASRASALYLAKTEALKCLTIIQFLKDLAATKDDPNEDNLINRALFDSAVVWYSKLYIDSDAGRIKLEGRKVYQRHPEYLALHNKIIEIRHKAIAHQTGRFEGVIPYVALMPDEENKDIIELYYDVVYPKFFDDKLLDSFLEMAHTTARQIDAMIIRAEARVLKEADKMGLDYLYSRAMKLYPGGKKEKGDQITIEENPVANNFATFVRHHS
;
A
#
# COMPACT_ATOMS: atom_id res chain seq x y z
N MET A 1 -14.30 -15.68 -6.29
CA MET A 1 -12.84 -15.36 -6.18
C MET A 1 -12.07 -16.37 -7.01
N PRO A 2 -11.28 -15.95 -8.02
CA PRO A 2 -10.45 -16.90 -8.74
C PRO A 2 -9.34 -17.39 -7.80
N ILE A 3 -9.35 -18.69 -7.50
CA ILE A 3 -8.19 -19.34 -6.90
C ILE A 3 -7.20 -19.56 -8.03
N LEU A 4 -5.95 -19.13 -7.83
CA LEU A 4 -4.89 -19.45 -8.76
C LEU A 4 -4.51 -20.91 -8.60
N ILE A 5 -4.56 -21.61 -9.71
CA ILE A 5 -4.24 -23.01 -9.80
C ILE A 5 -2.84 -23.08 -10.38
N ALA A 6 -1.90 -23.62 -9.62
CA ALA A 6 -0.59 -23.97 -10.19
C ALA A 6 -0.78 -25.18 -11.11
N PHE A 7 -0.11 -25.16 -12.26
CA PHE A 7 -0.08 -26.29 -13.19
C PHE A 7 1.35 -26.84 -13.27
N THR A 8 1.49 -28.15 -13.48
CA THR A 8 2.77 -28.77 -13.81
C THR A 8 3.22 -28.36 -15.22
N GLU A 9 4.46 -28.71 -15.59
CA GLU A 9 4.94 -28.54 -16.97
C GLU A 9 4.12 -29.34 -18.01
N THR A 10 3.34 -30.32 -17.56
CA THR A 10 2.46 -31.16 -18.38
C THR A 10 1.00 -30.68 -18.34
N ASP A 11 0.75 -29.43 -17.92
CA ASP A 11 -0.58 -28.82 -17.77
C ASP A 11 -1.53 -29.57 -16.79
N GLU A 12 -0.97 -30.29 -15.80
CA GLU A 12 -1.77 -30.91 -14.75
C GLU A 12 -1.98 -29.95 -13.58
N ALA A 13 -3.23 -29.76 -13.16
CA ALA A 13 -3.56 -28.90 -12.02
C ALA A 13 -2.97 -29.48 -10.72
N CYS A 14 -2.17 -28.67 -10.01
CA CYS A 14 -1.61 -29.03 -8.72
C CYS A 14 -2.68 -28.96 -7.63
N PRO A 15 -2.77 -29.97 -6.74
CA PRO A 15 -3.62 -29.88 -5.56
C PRO A 15 -3.08 -28.80 -4.63
N PHE A 16 -3.97 -28.06 -3.96
CA PHE A 16 -3.59 -26.99 -3.05
C PHE A 16 -4.35 -27.10 -1.73
N VAL A 17 -3.71 -26.67 -0.64
CA VAL A 17 -4.29 -26.69 0.70
C VAL A 17 -4.46 -25.25 1.18
N ILE A 18 -5.61 -24.93 1.78
CA ILE A 18 -5.79 -23.65 2.45
C ILE A 18 -5.23 -23.78 3.87
N LEU A 19 -4.31 -22.88 4.22
CA LEU A 19 -3.68 -22.82 5.53
C LEU A 19 -4.45 -21.85 6.45
N ASN A 20 -5.66 -22.23 6.85
CA ASN A 20 -6.52 -21.47 7.77
C ASN A 20 -6.83 -22.25 9.08
N GLY A 21 -7.41 -21.56 10.06
CA GLY A 21 -7.87 -22.13 11.34
C GLY A 21 -7.01 -21.80 12.56
N ASP A 22 -7.25 -22.51 13.66
CA ASP A 22 -6.60 -22.27 14.97
C ASP A 22 -5.43 -23.21 15.20
N ASN A 23 -4.38 -23.10 14.37
CA ASN A 23 -3.17 -23.90 14.49
C ASN A 23 -1.91 -23.07 14.19
N ALA A 24 -0.74 -23.61 14.56
CA ALA A 24 0.53 -22.91 14.41
C ALA A 24 0.84 -22.53 12.96
N ILE A 25 0.45 -23.35 11.97
CA ILE A 25 0.68 -23.02 10.56
C ILE A 25 -0.20 -21.87 10.09
N ALA A 26 -1.45 -21.79 10.55
CA ALA A 26 -2.38 -20.72 10.20
C ALA A 26 -1.92 -19.37 10.76
N GLU A 27 -1.34 -19.33 11.97
CA GLU A 27 -0.76 -18.11 12.53
C GLU A 27 0.41 -17.60 11.67
N VAL A 28 1.32 -18.50 11.28
CA VAL A 28 2.47 -18.15 10.45
C VAL A 28 2.05 -17.76 9.04
N ALA A 29 1.08 -18.47 8.45
CA ALA A 29 0.52 -18.16 7.14
C ALA A 29 -0.22 -16.81 7.14
N SER A 30 -1.00 -16.53 8.17
CA SER A 30 -1.66 -15.22 8.38
C SER A 30 -0.63 -14.09 8.43
N ARG A 31 0.47 -14.29 9.16
CA ARG A 31 1.58 -13.34 9.18
C ARG A 31 2.20 -13.13 7.80
N ALA A 32 2.42 -14.19 7.02
CA ALA A 32 2.94 -14.07 5.65
C ALA A 32 1.97 -13.26 4.77
N SER A 33 0.66 -13.54 4.83
CA SER A 33 -0.38 -12.80 4.11
C SER A 33 -0.40 -11.32 4.49
N ALA A 34 -0.27 -10.99 5.78
CA ALA A 34 -0.21 -9.60 6.24
C ALA A 34 1.03 -8.86 5.72
N LEU A 35 2.17 -9.55 5.56
CA LEU A 35 3.36 -8.96 4.92
C LEU A 35 3.15 -8.70 3.43
N TYR A 36 2.42 -9.56 2.74
CA TYR A 36 2.05 -9.34 1.34
C TYR A 36 1.15 -8.11 1.16
N LEU A 37 0.19 -7.91 2.06
CA LEU A 37 -0.61 -6.69 2.09
C LEU A 37 0.26 -5.45 2.33
N ALA A 38 1.19 -5.52 3.27
CA ALA A 38 2.17 -4.44 3.51
C ALA A 38 3.03 -4.18 2.26
N LYS A 39 3.43 -5.22 1.52
CA LYS A 39 4.16 -5.06 0.26
C LYS A 39 3.32 -4.29 -0.77
N THR A 40 2.04 -4.62 -0.92
CA THR A 40 1.15 -3.88 -1.83
C THR A 40 1.03 -2.40 -1.45
N GLU A 41 0.97 -2.08 -0.15
CA GLU A 41 0.96 -0.69 0.32
C GLU A 41 2.27 0.04 0.03
N ALA A 42 3.41 -0.62 0.25
CA ALA A 42 4.72 -0.07 -0.10
C ALA A 42 4.87 0.17 -1.61
N LEU A 43 4.37 -0.74 -2.45
CA LEU A 43 4.39 -0.58 -3.91
C LEU A 43 3.52 0.59 -4.37
N LYS A 44 2.32 0.76 -3.79
CA LYS A 44 1.46 1.92 -4.08
C LYS A 44 2.17 3.23 -3.76
N CYS A 45 2.82 3.31 -2.59
CA CYS A 45 3.62 4.46 -2.21
C CYS A 45 4.75 4.73 -3.22
N LEU A 46 5.52 3.70 -3.59
CA LEU A 46 6.59 3.80 -4.58
C LEU A 46 6.11 4.30 -5.94
N THR A 47 5.03 3.71 -6.46
CA THR A 47 4.47 4.10 -7.76
C THR A 47 4.06 5.58 -7.76
N ILE A 48 3.43 6.05 -6.69
CA ILE A 48 2.97 7.44 -6.61
C ILE A 48 4.16 8.42 -6.50
N ILE A 49 5.16 8.12 -5.67
CA ILE A 49 6.34 8.98 -5.52
C ILE A 49 7.15 9.03 -6.81
N GLN A 50 7.34 7.87 -7.46
CA GLN A 50 8.00 7.81 -8.76
C GLN A 50 7.27 8.67 -9.80
N PHE A 51 5.95 8.54 -9.88
CA PHE A 51 5.14 9.35 -10.78
C PHE A 51 5.28 10.86 -10.50
N LEU A 52 5.27 11.26 -9.22
CA LEU A 52 5.50 12.66 -8.84
C LEU A 52 6.87 13.18 -9.27
N LYS A 53 7.92 12.36 -9.13
CA LYS A 53 9.28 12.70 -9.56
C LYS A 53 9.36 12.84 -11.07
N ASP A 54 8.76 11.91 -11.81
CA ASP A 54 8.75 11.95 -13.28
C ASP A 54 7.99 13.20 -13.77
N LEU A 55 6.87 13.54 -13.12
CA LEU A 55 6.10 14.73 -13.43
C LEU A 55 6.88 16.03 -13.12
N ALA A 56 7.59 16.09 -12.00
CA ALA A 56 8.43 17.24 -11.64
C ALA A 56 9.53 17.51 -12.69
N ALA A 57 10.12 16.46 -13.26
CA ALA A 57 11.14 16.56 -14.30
C ALA A 57 10.62 17.13 -15.63
N THR A 58 9.31 17.11 -15.87
CA THR A 58 8.68 17.59 -17.12
C THR A 58 8.12 19.01 -17.06
N LYS A 59 8.14 19.67 -15.90
CA LYS A 59 7.52 20.98 -15.72
C LYS A 59 8.48 22.12 -16.10
N ASP A 60 7.98 23.06 -16.90
CA ASP A 60 8.67 24.32 -17.21
C ASP A 60 8.62 25.33 -16.04
N ASP A 61 7.60 25.25 -15.17
CA ASP A 61 7.52 26.05 -13.94
C ASP A 61 7.58 25.16 -12.68
N PRO A 62 8.70 25.19 -11.92
CA PRO A 62 8.86 24.45 -10.67
C PRO A 62 8.01 25.00 -9.51
N ASN A 63 7.26 26.10 -9.70
CA ASN A 63 6.36 26.67 -8.69
C ASN A 63 4.89 26.39 -8.94
N GLU A 64 4.52 25.72 -10.04
CA GLU A 64 3.13 25.33 -10.28
C GLU A 64 2.78 24.09 -9.43
N ASP A 65 2.64 24.33 -8.12
CA ASP A 65 2.06 23.37 -7.17
C ASP A 65 0.56 23.24 -7.48
N ASN A 66 0.25 22.38 -8.46
CA ASN A 66 -1.12 22.03 -8.77
C ASN A 66 -1.67 21.09 -7.68
N LEU A 67 -2.90 21.35 -7.23
CA LEU A 67 -3.72 20.54 -6.32
C LEU A 67 -3.59 19.02 -6.55
N ILE A 68 -3.44 18.59 -7.81
CA ILE A 68 -3.24 17.18 -8.19
C ILE A 68 -1.95 16.61 -7.58
N ASN A 69 -0.82 17.31 -7.70
CA ASN A 69 0.47 16.86 -7.14
C ASN A 69 0.38 16.71 -5.63
N ARG A 70 -0.32 17.65 -4.98
CA ARG A 70 -0.57 17.60 -3.56
C ARG A 70 -1.39 16.37 -3.17
N ALA A 71 -2.52 16.13 -3.84
CA ALA A 71 -3.37 14.97 -3.58
C ALA A 71 -2.61 13.65 -3.75
N LEU A 72 -1.74 13.57 -4.76
CA LEU A 72 -0.86 12.42 -4.99
C LEU A 72 0.18 12.28 -3.86
N PHE A 73 0.83 13.35 -3.45
CA PHE A 73 1.79 13.30 -2.35
C PHE A 73 1.13 12.84 -1.04
N ASP A 74 -0.03 13.41 -0.71
CA ASP A 74 -0.80 13.02 0.47
C ASP A 74 -1.21 11.53 0.40
N SER A 75 -1.59 11.05 -0.78
CA SER A 75 -1.86 9.62 -1.02
C SER A 75 -0.62 8.76 -0.74
N ALA A 76 0.56 9.15 -1.23
CA ALA A 76 1.81 8.44 -0.95
C ALA A 76 2.14 8.41 0.54
N VAL A 77 1.97 9.53 1.25
CA VAL A 77 2.14 9.64 2.71
C VAL A 77 1.17 8.70 3.43
N VAL A 78 -0.10 8.65 3.00
CA VAL A 78 -1.10 7.73 3.57
C VAL A 78 -0.68 6.28 3.39
N TRP A 79 -0.32 5.85 2.17
CA TRP A 79 0.10 4.47 1.92
C TRP A 79 1.35 4.09 2.69
N TYR A 80 2.34 4.98 2.77
CA TYR A 80 3.53 4.78 3.57
C TYR A 80 3.19 4.64 5.07
N SER A 81 2.39 5.56 5.61
CA SER A 81 2.07 5.61 7.03
C SER A 81 1.29 4.39 7.52
N LYS A 82 0.46 3.78 6.66
CA LYS A 82 -0.28 2.55 6.96
C LYS A 82 0.64 1.38 7.36
N LEU A 83 1.89 1.38 6.91
CA LEU A 83 2.89 0.40 7.30
C LEU A 83 3.36 0.54 8.76
N TYR A 84 3.18 1.71 9.37
CA TYR A 84 3.79 2.08 10.65
C TYR A 84 2.78 2.44 11.75
N ILE A 85 1.49 2.43 11.44
CA ILE A 85 0.42 2.79 12.37
C ILE A 85 -0.34 1.52 12.72
N ASP A 86 -0.80 1.43 13.97
CA ASP A 86 -1.62 0.30 14.40
C ASP A 86 -2.93 0.29 13.60
N SER A 87 -3.30 -0.89 13.13
CA SER A 87 -4.60 -1.10 12.48
C SER A 87 -5.26 -2.30 13.11
N ASP A 88 -6.57 -2.20 13.37
CA ASP A 88 -7.33 -3.25 14.06
C ASP A 88 -7.51 -4.54 13.23
N ALA A 89 -7.18 -4.51 11.93
CA ALA A 89 -7.54 -5.54 10.96
C ALA A 89 -6.42 -6.54 10.60
N GLY A 90 -5.60 -6.97 11.57
CA GLY A 90 -4.59 -8.03 11.34
C GLY A 90 -3.42 -7.64 10.43
N ARG A 91 -3.13 -6.34 10.29
CA ARG A 91 -1.93 -5.87 9.57
C ARG A 91 -0.72 -5.87 10.49
N ILE A 92 0.46 -6.00 9.88
CA ILE A 92 1.72 -5.92 10.61
C ILE A 92 2.19 -4.47 10.63
N LYS A 93 2.33 -3.93 11.84
CA LYS A 93 3.01 -2.66 12.07
C LYS A 93 4.52 -2.86 11.99
N LEU A 94 5.17 -2.09 11.13
CA LEU A 94 6.61 -1.99 11.06
C LEU A 94 7.14 -1.06 12.14
N GLU A 95 8.34 -1.33 12.62
CA GLU A 95 9.06 -0.44 13.51
C GLU A 95 10.12 0.32 12.71
N GLY A 96 9.94 1.63 12.52
CA GLY A 96 10.85 2.46 11.72
C GLY A 96 12.33 2.31 12.13
N ARG A 97 12.62 2.24 13.43
CA ARG A 97 13.98 2.00 13.96
C ARG A 97 14.59 0.68 13.50
N LYS A 98 13.78 -0.38 13.36
CA LYS A 98 14.24 -1.69 12.86
C LYS A 98 14.39 -1.70 11.35
N VAL A 99 13.48 -1.04 10.63
CA VAL A 99 13.55 -0.94 9.16
C VAL A 99 14.79 -0.15 8.71
N TYR A 100 15.05 0.98 9.37
CA TYR A 100 16.12 1.92 9.01
C TYR A 100 17.40 1.76 9.83
N GLN A 101 17.60 0.61 10.49
CA GLN A 101 18.80 0.38 11.31
C GLN A 101 20.12 0.58 10.53
N ARG A 102 20.11 0.24 9.23
CA ARG A 102 21.26 0.40 8.33
C ARG A 102 21.31 1.76 7.62
N HIS A 103 20.26 2.55 7.74
CA HIS A 103 20.07 3.84 7.07
C HIS A 103 19.45 4.86 8.05
N PRO A 104 20.14 5.18 9.16
CA PRO A 104 19.59 6.05 10.20
C PRO A 104 19.23 7.45 9.69
N GLU A 105 19.84 7.90 8.59
CA GLU A 105 19.50 9.13 7.89
C GLU A 105 18.00 9.22 7.51
N TYR A 106 17.37 8.08 7.21
CA TYR A 106 15.95 8.05 6.87
C TYR A 106 15.02 8.18 8.08
N LEU A 107 15.50 8.02 9.32
CA LEU A 107 14.63 8.12 10.50
C LEU A 107 14.06 9.53 10.68
N ALA A 108 14.84 10.57 10.38
CA ALA A 108 14.36 11.95 10.45
C ALA A 108 13.23 12.18 9.44
N LEU A 109 13.41 11.69 8.20
CA LEU A 109 12.40 11.78 7.16
C LEU A 109 11.15 10.95 7.48
N HIS A 110 11.32 9.71 7.95
CA HIS A 110 10.25 8.85 8.43
C HIS A 110 9.37 9.58 9.46
N ASN A 111 10.00 10.14 10.50
CA ASN A 111 9.27 10.86 11.55
C ASN A 111 8.52 12.07 10.98
N LYS A 112 9.15 12.82 10.07
CA LYS A 112 8.50 13.95 9.38
C LYS A 112 7.27 13.50 8.57
N ILE A 113 7.36 12.41 7.82
CA ILE A 113 6.24 11.88 7.02
C ILE A 113 5.10 11.39 7.92
N ILE A 114 5.42 10.71 9.03
CA ILE A 114 4.42 10.30 10.03
C ILE A 114 3.76 11.52 10.69
N GLU A 115 4.53 12.57 10.97
CA GLU A 115 4.00 13.83 11.49
C GLU A 115 3.07 14.52 10.49
N ILE A 116 3.45 14.59 9.21
CA ILE A 116 2.60 15.14 8.13
C ILE A 116 1.27 14.36 8.09
N ARG A 117 1.31 13.02 8.10
CA ARG A 117 0.08 12.23 8.14
C ARG A 117 -0.81 12.60 9.33
N HIS A 118 -0.24 12.67 10.53
CA HIS A 118 -1.03 12.92 11.73
C HIS A 118 -1.61 14.33 11.78
N LYS A 119 -0.82 15.34 11.43
CA LYS A 119 -1.17 16.76 11.67
C LYS A 119 -1.72 17.49 10.45
N ALA A 120 -1.48 16.98 9.24
CA ALA A 120 -1.96 17.56 8.00
C ALA A 120 -3.17 16.79 7.46
N ILE A 121 -3.04 15.46 7.39
CA ILE A 121 -4.00 14.62 6.66
C ILE A 121 -5.10 14.09 7.59
N ALA A 122 -4.74 13.56 8.76
CA ALA A 122 -5.71 12.91 9.66
C ALA A 122 -6.48 13.91 10.54
N HIS A 123 -5.80 14.97 10.97
CA HIS A 123 -6.39 16.05 11.75
C HIS A 123 -5.93 17.34 11.07
N GLN A 124 -6.80 18.04 10.32
CA GLN A 124 -6.48 19.33 9.71
C GLN A 124 -6.24 20.39 10.79
N THR A 125 -5.09 20.29 11.45
CA THR A 125 -4.65 21.25 12.47
C THR A 125 -3.85 22.33 11.76
N GLY A 126 -4.16 23.60 12.03
CA GLY A 126 -3.83 24.79 11.21
C GLY A 126 -2.37 25.18 11.01
N ARG A 127 -1.45 24.22 10.90
CA ARG A 127 -0.04 24.43 10.47
C ARG A 127 0.24 23.95 9.05
N PHE A 128 -0.68 23.21 8.42
CA PHE A 128 -0.45 22.55 7.14
C PHE A 128 -1.28 23.10 5.99
N GLU A 129 -2.29 23.90 6.29
CA GLU A 129 -3.13 24.63 5.35
C GLU A 129 -3.45 25.98 6.01
N GLY A 130 -3.22 27.06 5.29
CA GLY A 130 -3.59 28.41 5.69
C GLY A 130 -4.67 28.92 4.75
N VAL A 131 -5.64 29.67 5.29
CA VAL A 131 -6.57 30.44 4.48
C VAL A 131 -6.27 31.90 4.75
N ILE A 132 -5.92 32.65 3.71
CA ILE A 132 -5.71 34.09 3.81
C ILE A 132 -6.96 34.75 3.22
N PRO A 133 -7.87 35.30 4.05
CA PRO A 133 -9.02 36.03 3.56
C PRO A 133 -8.61 37.46 3.14
N TYR A 134 -9.23 37.97 2.08
CA TYR A 134 -9.09 39.34 1.61
C TYR A 134 -10.45 39.92 1.32
N VAL A 135 -10.65 41.22 1.55
CA VAL A 135 -11.87 41.91 1.15
C VAL A 135 -11.58 42.85 -0.01
N ALA A 136 -12.40 42.79 -1.05
CA ALA A 136 -12.40 43.82 -2.09
C ALA A 136 -13.22 45.00 -1.61
N LEU A 137 -12.63 46.18 -1.70
CA LEU A 137 -13.25 47.45 -1.29
C LEU A 137 -13.64 48.24 -2.53
N MET A 138 -14.68 49.07 -2.41
CA MET A 138 -15.00 50.07 -3.42
C MET A 138 -13.79 51.00 -3.60
N PRO A 139 -13.30 51.20 -4.84
CA PRO A 139 -12.15 52.07 -5.08
C PRO A 139 -12.48 53.56 -4.88
N ASP A 140 -13.76 53.91 -4.87
CA ASP A 140 -14.24 55.27 -4.60
C ASP A 140 -14.14 55.59 -3.09
N GLU A 141 -13.26 56.53 -2.74
CA GLU A 141 -13.02 56.94 -1.35
C GLU A 141 -14.19 57.72 -0.73
N GLU A 142 -15.07 58.32 -1.53
CA GLU A 142 -16.26 59.03 -1.06
C GLU A 142 -17.42 58.07 -0.77
N ASN A 143 -17.50 56.97 -1.52
CA ASN A 143 -18.53 55.93 -1.40
C ASN A 143 -17.95 54.59 -0.94
N LYS A 144 -17.42 54.57 0.28
CA LYS A 144 -16.78 53.38 0.87
C LYS A 144 -17.78 52.25 1.06
N ASP A 145 -17.48 51.10 0.43
CA ASP A 145 -18.25 49.87 0.60
C ASP A 145 -17.34 48.63 0.53
N ILE A 146 -17.81 47.51 1.06
CA ILE A 146 -17.19 46.19 0.89
C ILE A 146 -17.91 45.50 -0.27
N ILE A 147 -17.18 45.21 -1.34
CA ILE A 147 -17.73 44.56 -2.52
C ILE A 147 -17.89 43.06 -2.26
N GLU A 148 -16.80 42.39 -1.89
CA GLU A 148 -16.76 40.92 -1.84
C GLU A 148 -15.64 40.41 -0.93
N LEU A 149 -15.83 39.20 -0.40
CA LEU A 149 -14.81 38.44 0.33
C LEU A 149 -14.16 37.42 -0.62
N TYR A 150 -12.85 37.51 -0.75
CA TYR A 150 -12.00 36.52 -1.42
C TYR A 150 -11.17 35.77 -0.38
N TYR A 151 -10.61 34.64 -0.79
CA TYR A 151 -9.62 33.94 0.02
C TYR A 151 -8.64 33.18 -0.88
N ASP A 152 -7.39 33.10 -0.45
CA ASP A 152 -6.44 32.13 -1.00
C ASP A 152 -6.19 31.02 0.01
N VAL A 153 -6.11 29.80 -0.49
CA VAL A 153 -5.63 28.66 0.28
C VAL A 153 -4.14 28.52 0.04
N VAL A 154 -3.36 28.71 1.10
CA VAL A 154 -1.90 28.63 1.08
C VAL A 154 -1.48 27.31 1.69
N TYR A 155 -0.67 26.60 0.93
CA TYR A 155 -0.04 25.36 1.38
C TYR A 155 1.45 25.61 1.59
N PRO A 156 2.04 25.09 2.67
CA PRO A 156 3.50 25.04 2.78
C PRO A 156 4.08 24.31 1.56
N LYS A 157 5.20 24.82 1.04
CA LYS A 157 5.93 24.17 -0.05
C LYS A 157 6.57 22.90 0.50
N PHE A 158 5.86 21.78 0.42
CA PHE A 158 6.16 20.61 1.24
C PHE A 158 7.15 19.64 0.61
N PHE A 159 7.35 19.65 -0.71
CA PHE A 159 8.16 18.66 -1.40
C PHE A 159 8.91 19.28 -2.59
N ASP A 160 10.17 19.62 -2.34
CA ASP A 160 11.15 19.85 -3.41
C ASP A 160 11.67 18.50 -3.95
N ASP A 161 12.42 18.56 -5.06
CA ASP A 161 12.98 17.37 -5.71
C ASP A 161 13.83 16.53 -4.75
N LYS A 162 14.58 17.20 -3.85
CA LYS A 162 15.41 16.54 -2.86
C LYS A 162 14.58 15.72 -1.86
N LEU A 163 13.43 16.23 -1.43
CA LEU A 163 12.53 15.48 -0.57
C LEU A 163 11.93 14.29 -1.30
N LEU A 164 11.50 14.46 -2.56
CA LEU A 164 10.94 13.37 -3.36
C LEU A 164 11.96 12.25 -3.57
N ASP A 165 13.22 12.60 -3.89
CA ASP A 165 14.32 11.65 -4.00
C ASP A 165 14.54 10.87 -2.70
N SER A 166 14.66 11.59 -1.58
CA SER A 166 14.88 10.98 -0.27
C SER A 166 13.70 10.09 0.13
N PHE A 167 12.47 10.49 -0.20
CA PHE A 167 11.27 9.71 0.10
C PHE A 167 11.20 8.46 -0.77
N LEU A 168 11.55 8.56 -2.05
CA LEU A 168 11.63 7.43 -2.96
C LEU A 168 12.63 6.38 -2.48
N GLU A 169 13.84 6.80 -2.11
CA GLU A 169 14.88 5.91 -1.58
C GLU A 169 14.47 5.25 -0.25
N MET A 170 13.84 6.02 0.64
CA MET A 170 13.28 5.52 1.90
C MET A 170 12.17 4.48 1.65
N ALA A 171 11.29 4.72 0.68
CA ALA A 171 10.22 3.81 0.29
C ALA A 171 10.79 2.51 -0.33
N HIS A 172 11.83 2.59 -1.16
CA HIS A 172 12.53 1.42 -1.71
C HIS A 172 13.18 0.60 -0.60
N THR A 173 13.80 1.26 0.37
CA THR A 173 14.40 0.60 1.54
C THR A 173 13.34 -0.13 2.37
N THR A 174 12.17 0.48 2.54
CA THR A 174 11.02 -0.14 3.22
C THR A 174 10.54 -1.38 2.48
N ALA A 175 10.34 -1.29 1.15
CA ALA A 175 9.89 -2.41 0.33
C ALA A 175 10.87 -3.60 0.37
N ARG A 176 12.18 -3.34 0.25
CA ARG A 176 13.21 -4.38 0.37
C ARG A 176 13.19 -5.07 1.73
N GLN A 177 12.95 -4.32 2.80
CA GLN A 177 12.85 -4.91 4.13
C GLN A 177 11.60 -5.79 4.28
N ILE A 178 10.47 -5.38 3.71
CA ILE A 178 9.25 -6.20 3.65
C ILE A 178 9.52 -7.48 2.87
N ASP A 179 10.19 -7.42 1.72
CA ASP A 179 10.56 -8.61 0.94
C ASP A 179 11.42 -9.58 1.77
N ALA A 180 12.42 -9.08 2.49
CA ALA A 180 13.23 -9.92 3.38
C ALA A 180 12.41 -10.52 4.53
N MET A 181 11.37 -9.84 5.00
CA MET A 181 10.43 -10.39 5.99
C MET A 181 9.54 -11.47 5.37
N ILE A 182 9.06 -11.28 4.13
CA ILE A 182 8.25 -12.26 3.39
C ILE A 182 9.04 -13.55 3.21
N ILE A 183 10.27 -13.49 2.70
CA ILE A 183 11.11 -14.67 2.48
C ILE A 183 11.26 -15.50 3.77
N ARG A 184 11.50 -14.83 4.91
CA ARG A 184 11.59 -15.51 6.22
C ARG A 184 10.26 -16.10 6.68
N ALA A 185 9.15 -15.42 6.43
CA ALA A 185 7.83 -15.91 6.77
C ALA A 185 7.46 -17.13 5.90
N GLU A 186 7.71 -17.09 4.60
CA GLU A 186 7.51 -18.21 3.66
C GLU A 186 8.30 -19.44 4.06
N ALA A 187 9.60 -19.28 4.34
CA ALA A 187 10.45 -20.37 4.81
C ALA A 187 9.89 -21.00 6.11
N ARG A 188 9.31 -20.18 7.00
CA ARG A 188 8.66 -20.67 8.22
C ARG A 188 7.35 -21.38 7.92
N VAL A 189 6.51 -20.88 7.00
CA VAL A 189 5.28 -21.56 6.56
C VAL A 189 5.62 -22.95 6.04
N LEU A 190 6.60 -23.07 5.14
CA LEU A 190 7.02 -24.36 4.58
C LEU A 190 7.54 -25.32 5.66
N LYS A 191 8.33 -24.81 6.61
CA LYS A 191 8.82 -25.62 7.74
C LYS A 191 7.70 -26.11 8.64
N GLU A 192 6.70 -25.28 8.94
CA GLU A 192 5.54 -25.72 9.74
C GLU A 192 4.64 -26.68 8.94
N ALA A 193 4.54 -26.52 7.62
CA ALA A 193 3.79 -27.42 6.74
C ALA A 193 4.41 -28.81 6.73
N ASP A 194 5.74 -28.90 6.60
CA ASP A 194 6.47 -30.16 6.59
C ASP A 194 6.23 -30.98 7.88
N LYS A 195 6.16 -30.32 9.04
CA LYS A 195 5.84 -30.98 10.33
C LYS A 195 4.46 -31.62 10.38
N MET A 196 3.51 -31.17 9.56
CA MET A 196 2.17 -31.76 9.50
C MET A 196 2.18 -33.10 8.76
N GLY A 197 3.21 -33.37 7.97
CA GLY A 197 3.34 -34.54 7.11
C GLY A 197 2.62 -34.36 5.77
N LEU A 198 3.27 -34.80 4.70
CA LEU A 198 2.73 -34.69 3.34
C LEU A 198 1.37 -35.38 3.20
N ASP A 199 1.22 -36.60 3.72
CA ASP A 199 -0.05 -37.35 3.63
C ASP A 199 -1.22 -36.58 4.26
N TYR A 200 -0.98 -35.94 5.40
CA TYR A 200 -1.99 -35.11 6.05
C TYR A 200 -2.38 -33.91 5.17
N LEU A 201 -1.39 -33.19 4.63
CA LEU A 201 -1.63 -32.06 3.74
C LEU A 201 -2.41 -32.48 2.48
N TYR A 202 -2.03 -33.59 1.84
CA TYR A 202 -2.73 -34.14 0.68
C TYR A 202 -4.15 -34.62 1.01
N SER A 203 -4.39 -35.15 2.22
CA SER A 203 -5.74 -35.54 2.66
C SER A 203 -6.69 -34.36 2.81
N ARG A 204 -6.15 -33.15 3.02
CA ARG A 204 -6.88 -31.88 3.15
C ARG A 204 -6.83 -31.02 1.88
N ALA A 205 -6.03 -31.41 0.90
CA ALA A 205 -5.86 -30.63 -0.31
C ALA A 205 -7.14 -30.67 -1.17
N MET A 206 -7.53 -29.52 -1.69
CA MET A 206 -8.55 -29.44 -2.72
C MET A 206 -7.96 -29.96 -4.02
N LYS A 207 -8.52 -31.07 -4.51
CA LYS A 207 -8.19 -31.61 -5.83
C LYS A 207 -9.08 -30.94 -6.85
N LEU A 208 -8.46 -30.33 -7.84
CA LEU A 208 -9.16 -29.87 -9.03
C LEU A 208 -9.17 -31.04 -9.99
N TYR A 209 -10.35 -31.57 -10.27
CA TYR A 209 -10.50 -32.57 -11.31
C TYR A 209 -10.50 -31.82 -12.64
N PRO A 210 -9.48 -31.98 -13.51
CA PRO A 210 -9.65 -31.58 -14.90
C PRO A 210 -10.82 -32.41 -15.41
N GLY A 211 -11.87 -31.75 -15.89
CA GLY A 211 -13.10 -32.41 -16.31
C GLY A 211 -12.79 -33.68 -17.11
N GLY A 212 -13.33 -34.81 -16.63
CA GLY A 212 -13.49 -35.97 -17.47
C GLY A 212 -14.21 -35.55 -18.75
N LYS A 213 -13.73 -36.03 -19.90
CA LYS A 213 -14.30 -35.90 -21.25
C LYS A 213 -15.18 -34.66 -21.49
N LYS A 214 -14.65 -33.71 -22.27
CA LYS A 214 -15.35 -32.62 -22.97
C LYS A 214 -16.80 -32.98 -23.37
N GLU A 215 -17.77 -32.74 -22.50
CA GLU A 215 -19.13 -32.41 -22.90
C GLU A 215 -19.28 -30.90 -22.74
N LYS A 216 -19.81 -30.26 -23.79
CA LYS A 216 -20.10 -28.82 -23.82
C LYS A 216 -20.97 -28.46 -22.61
N GLY A 217 -20.40 -27.81 -21.59
CA GLY A 217 -21.24 -27.22 -20.54
C GLY A 217 -20.58 -26.93 -19.20
N ASP A 218 -19.47 -27.58 -18.85
CA ASP A 218 -19.00 -27.51 -17.46
C ASP A 218 -18.02 -26.36 -17.22
N GLN A 219 -18.58 -25.21 -16.85
CA GLN A 219 -17.83 -24.17 -16.13
C GLN A 219 -17.45 -24.70 -14.75
N ILE A 220 -16.15 -24.66 -14.43
CA ILE A 220 -15.68 -24.74 -13.05
C ILE A 220 -16.23 -23.50 -12.34
N THR A 221 -17.31 -23.68 -11.57
CA THR A 221 -17.89 -22.60 -10.77
C THR A 221 -17.28 -22.67 -9.39
N ILE A 222 -16.24 -21.86 -9.15
CA ILE A 222 -15.75 -21.62 -7.79
C ILE A 222 -16.77 -20.68 -7.16
N GLU A 223 -17.56 -21.16 -6.19
CA GLU A 223 -18.51 -20.32 -5.47
C GLU A 223 -17.81 -19.04 -4.98
N GLU A 224 -18.38 -17.90 -5.35
CA GLU A 224 -17.90 -16.63 -4.86
C GLU A 224 -18.02 -16.62 -3.34
N ASN A 225 -16.89 -16.44 -2.64
CA ASN A 225 -16.97 -16.04 -1.24
C ASN A 225 -17.70 -14.68 -1.22
N PRO A 226 -18.91 -14.57 -0.63
CA PRO A 226 -19.71 -13.36 -0.68
C PRO A 226 -19.02 -12.18 0.02
N VAL A 227 -18.04 -12.44 0.90
CA VAL A 227 -17.19 -11.42 1.53
C VAL A 227 -16.21 -10.79 0.54
N ALA A 228 -15.88 -11.48 -0.56
CA ALA A 228 -14.93 -11.06 -1.60
C ALA A 228 -15.60 -10.49 -2.87
N ASN A 229 -16.93 -10.43 -2.92
CA ASN A 229 -17.63 -9.74 -4.00
C ASN A 229 -17.27 -8.24 -3.93
N ASN A 230 -16.68 -7.72 -5.02
CA ASN A 230 -16.09 -6.37 -5.16
C ASN A 230 -14.61 -6.19 -4.76
N PHE A 231 -13.82 -7.25 -4.58
CA PHE A 231 -12.36 -7.14 -4.31
C PHE A 231 -11.50 -7.49 -5.53
N ALA A 232 -10.51 -6.65 -5.85
CA ALA A 232 -9.48 -6.95 -6.84
C ALA A 232 -8.43 -7.92 -6.26
N THR A 233 -8.04 -8.94 -7.03
CA THR A 233 -7.04 -9.95 -6.62
C THR A 233 -5.69 -9.66 -7.26
N PHE A 234 -4.60 -9.95 -6.54
CA PHE A 234 -3.23 -9.81 -7.04
C PHE A 234 -2.53 -11.17 -7.05
N VAL A 235 -1.85 -11.46 -8.15
CA VAL A 235 -1.21 -12.75 -8.47
C VAL A 235 0.31 -12.60 -8.44
N ARG A 236 1.03 -13.50 -7.77
CA ARG A 236 2.49 -13.60 -7.92
C ARG A 236 2.80 -14.76 -8.86
N HIS A 237 3.44 -14.48 -9.99
CA HIS A 237 4.07 -15.49 -10.82
C HIS A 237 5.47 -15.77 -10.26
N HIS A 238 5.82 -17.05 -10.07
CA HIS A 238 7.20 -17.44 -9.88
C HIS A 238 7.89 -17.39 -11.25
N SER A 239 8.92 -16.54 -11.37
CA SER A 239 9.89 -16.55 -12.46
C SER A 239 11.01 -17.54 -12.16
#